data_AF-A0A973FYE4-F1
#
_entry.id   AF-A0A973FYE4-F1
#
_cell.length_a   1.000
_cell.length_b   1.000
_cell.length_c   1.000
_cell.angle_alpha   90.00
_cell.angle_beta   90.00
_cell.angle_gamma   90.00
#
_symmetry.space_group_name_H-M   'P 1'
#
loop_
_entity.id
_entity.type
_entity.pdbx_description
1 polymer ?
#
loop_
_entity_poly.entity_id
_entity_poly.type
_entity_poly.pdbx_seq_one_letter_code
_entity_poly.pdbx_strand_id
1 'polypeptide(L)'
;DKDNYLLEVSRYIHLNPLRMRSKESFDKRWQDLLTSESTSLPGYLNKKNRKDFVYYTTISDYFDITGGKSSRGYKKFMAEGIAKDIPSPLERGKGTGIIAEKKFIEEIKQLFGKNRKARKSHREQPALRELEKAMIPEELINSYLQLVHKDREELTAKGKQSSDRAMLMEMLYRFCKITQPEIGKLLGGIDYSAVSQARKRLHIKIENDPELKKKFNALQSKLRKMS
;
A
#
# COMPACT_ATOMS: atom_id res chain seq x y z
N ASP A 1 10.24 -6.59 -19.64
CA ASP A 1 9.45 -6.79 -18.41
C ASP A 1 8.30 -5.81 -18.15
N LYS A 2 8.35 -4.52 -18.55
CA LYS A 2 7.19 -3.60 -18.55
C LYS A 2 5.97 -4.12 -19.35
N ASP A 3 6.25 -4.80 -20.44
CA ASP A 3 5.27 -5.29 -21.42
C ASP A 3 4.29 -6.31 -20.83
N ASN A 4 4.77 -7.17 -19.93
CA ASN A 4 3.94 -8.17 -19.25
C ASN A 4 2.99 -7.53 -18.23
N TYR A 5 3.35 -6.38 -17.66
CA TYR A 5 2.56 -5.73 -16.61
C TYR A 5 1.25 -5.13 -17.13
N LEU A 6 1.27 -4.39 -18.24
CA LEU A 6 0.08 -3.75 -18.80
C LEU A 6 -0.96 -4.80 -19.23
N LEU A 7 -0.50 -5.93 -19.75
CA LEU A 7 -1.35 -7.07 -20.09
C LEU A 7 -2.07 -7.62 -18.84
N GLU A 8 -1.34 -7.88 -17.76
CA GLU A 8 -1.92 -8.38 -16.51
C GLU A 8 -2.91 -7.39 -15.87
N VAL A 9 -2.64 -6.08 -15.93
CA VAL A 9 -3.58 -5.05 -15.47
C VAL A 9 -4.83 -5.01 -16.34
N SER A 10 -4.68 -5.08 -17.66
CA SER A 10 -5.80 -5.13 -18.61
C SER A 10 -6.71 -6.33 -18.33
N ARG A 11 -6.13 -7.52 -18.12
CA ARG A 11 -6.85 -8.73 -17.71
C ARG A 11 -7.56 -8.54 -16.38
N TYR A 12 -6.86 -8.01 -15.38
CA TYR A 12 -7.45 -7.76 -14.07
C TYR A 12 -8.69 -6.87 -14.17
N ILE A 13 -8.60 -5.74 -14.88
CA ILE A 13 -9.73 -4.80 -15.04
C ILE A 13 -10.94 -5.48 -15.66
N HIS A 14 -10.75 -6.20 -16.78
CA HIS A 14 -11.87 -6.82 -17.49
C HIS A 14 -12.44 -8.05 -16.79
N LEU A 15 -11.65 -8.78 -15.99
CA LEU A 15 -12.12 -9.97 -15.27
C LEU A 15 -12.54 -9.67 -13.82
N ASN A 16 -12.25 -8.48 -13.29
CA ASN A 16 -12.66 -8.10 -11.93
C ASN A 16 -14.18 -8.25 -11.71
N PRO A 17 -15.05 -7.86 -12.66
CA PRO A 17 -16.49 -8.08 -12.52
C PRO A 17 -16.91 -9.54 -12.44
N LEU A 18 -16.05 -10.52 -12.76
CA LEU A 18 -16.28 -11.97 -12.55
C LEU A 18 -15.74 -12.47 -11.20
N ARG A 19 -14.74 -11.77 -10.64
CA ARG A 19 -14.06 -12.13 -9.38
C ARG A 19 -14.82 -11.67 -8.13
N MET A 20 -15.71 -10.68 -8.26
CA MET A 20 -16.54 -10.22 -7.15
C MET A 20 -17.56 -11.27 -6.71
N ARG A 21 -17.94 -11.27 -5.43
CA ARG A 21 -19.07 -12.09 -4.96
C ARG A 21 -20.36 -11.61 -5.61
N SER A 22 -21.09 -12.51 -6.26
CA SER A 22 -22.38 -12.21 -6.90
C SER A 22 -23.34 -13.38 -6.70
N LYS A 23 -24.65 -13.08 -6.70
CA LYS A 23 -25.73 -14.08 -6.74
C LYS A 23 -25.98 -14.59 -8.17
N GLU A 24 -25.46 -13.89 -9.17
CA GLU A 24 -25.62 -14.23 -10.58
C GLU A 24 -24.60 -15.29 -11.01
N SER A 25 -25.01 -16.15 -11.94
CA SER A 25 -24.14 -17.18 -12.50
C SER A 25 -22.95 -16.57 -13.24
N PHE A 26 -21.86 -17.33 -13.32
CA PHE A 26 -20.68 -16.94 -14.09
C PHE A 26 -21.04 -16.62 -15.55
N ASP A 27 -21.83 -17.49 -16.19
CA ASP A 27 -22.21 -17.32 -17.60
C ASP A 27 -23.01 -16.05 -17.86
N LYS A 28 -23.95 -15.70 -16.97
CA LYS A 28 -24.71 -14.47 -17.09
C LYS A 28 -23.77 -13.26 -17.03
N ARG A 29 -22.91 -13.19 -16.03
CA ARG A 29 -21.95 -12.09 -15.85
C ARG A 29 -20.95 -11.99 -16.99
N TRP A 30 -20.54 -13.13 -17.55
CA TRP A 30 -19.69 -13.16 -18.73
C TRP A 30 -20.40 -12.60 -19.95
N GLN A 31 -21.67 -12.97 -20.18
CA GLN A 31 -22.48 -12.39 -21.26
C GLN A 31 -22.68 -10.89 -21.08
N ASP A 32 -22.93 -10.43 -19.86
CA ASP A 32 -23.05 -9.00 -19.55
C ASP A 32 -21.75 -8.26 -19.89
N LEU A 33 -20.58 -8.83 -19.62
CA LEU A 33 -19.30 -8.24 -20.00
C LEU A 33 -19.04 -8.20 -21.51
N LEU A 34 -19.66 -9.10 -22.28
CA LEU A 34 -19.53 -9.12 -23.74
C LEU A 34 -20.48 -8.15 -24.44
N THR A 35 -21.56 -7.74 -23.77
CA THR A 35 -22.64 -6.94 -24.36
C THR A 35 -22.81 -5.55 -23.75
N SER A 36 -22.27 -5.32 -22.55
CA SER A 36 -22.46 -4.06 -21.84
C SER A 36 -21.60 -2.91 -22.39
N GLU A 37 -22.23 -1.75 -22.54
CA GLU A 37 -21.57 -0.48 -22.86
C GLU A 37 -20.72 0.10 -21.72
N SER A 38 -20.75 -0.50 -20.53
CA SER A 38 -19.94 -0.04 -19.39
C SER A 38 -18.50 -0.55 -19.40
N THR A 39 -18.17 -1.51 -20.28
CA THR A 39 -16.85 -2.13 -20.38
C THR A 39 -16.21 -1.90 -21.74
N SER A 40 -14.88 -1.89 -21.80
CA SER A 40 -14.11 -1.82 -23.05
C SER A 40 -13.75 -3.19 -23.61
N LEU A 41 -14.01 -4.29 -22.88
CA LEU A 41 -13.67 -5.66 -23.26
C LEU A 41 -14.15 -6.03 -24.69
N PRO A 42 -15.40 -5.71 -25.10
CA PRO A 42 -15.87 -6.05 -26.44
C PRO A 42 -15.00 -5.47 -27.55
N GLY A 43 -14.46 -4.26 -27.39
CA GLY A 43 -13.59 -3.60 -28.38
C GLY A 43 -12.20 -4.23 -28.52
N TYR A 44 -11.73 -4.96 -27.51
CA TYR A 44 -10.51 -5.79 -27.60
C TYR A 44 -10.78 -7.11 -28.34
N LEU A 45 -12.00 -7.66 -28.19
CA LEU A 45 -12.41 -8.91 -28.83
C LEU A 45 -12.89 -8.72 -30.28
N ASN A 46 -13.43 -7.55 -30.61
CA ASN A 46 -13.91 -7.20 -31.95
C ASN A 46 -13.72 -5.72 -32.24
N LYS A 47 -13.04 -5.41 -33.35
CA LYS A 47 -12.77 -4.03 -33.79
C LYS A 47 -14.05 -3.20 -33.99
N LYS A 48 -15.18 -3.83 -34.34
CA LYS A 48 -16.47 -3.14 -34.53
C LYS A 48 -17.06 -2.57 -33.23
N ASN A 49 -16.64 -3.10 -32.08
CA ASN A 49 -17.13 -2.69 -30.76
C ASN A 49 -16.14 -1.74 -30.07
N ARG A 50 -15.19 -1.17 -30.83
CA ARG A 50 -14.23 -0.21 -30.29
C ARG A 50 -14.93 1.11 -30.03
N LYS A 51 -14.54 1.72 -28.91
CA LYS A 51 -15.00 3.04 -28.50
C LYS A 51 -13.92 4.07 -28.81
N ASP A 52 -14.32 5.20 -29.36
CA ASP A 52 -13.39 6.23 -29.86
C ASP A 52 -12.51 6.83 -28.75
N PHE A 53 -12.98 6.82 -27.51
CA PHE A 53 -12.24 7.34 -26.36
C PHE A 53 -11.24 6.34 -25.74
N VAL A 54 -11.11 5.12 -26.27
CA VAL A 54 -10.23 4.08 -25.74
C VAL A 54 -9.08 3.79 -26.70
N TYR A 55 -7.84 3.93 -26.22
CA TYR A 55 -6.62 3.61 -26.97
C TYR A 55 -6.32 2.10 -26.97
N TYR A 56 -6.99 1.35 -27.85
CA TYR A 56 -6.87 -0.12 -27.90
C TYR A 56 -5.49 -0.64 -28.35
N THR A 57 -4.74 0.12 -29.13
CA THR A 57 -3.42 -0.28 -29.68
C THR A 57 -2.40 -0.56 -28.57
N THR A 58 -2.45 0.21 -27.48
CA THR A 58 -1.59 0.03 -26.30
C THR A 58 -1.55 -1.41 -25.77
N ILE A 59 -2.65 -2.14 -25.87
CA ILE A 59 -2.72 -3.56 -25.47
C ILE A 59 -2.75 -4.49 -26.68
N SER A 60 -3.41 -4.09 -27.77
CA SER A 60 -3.58 -4.92 -28.97
C SER A 60 -2.24 -5.22 -29.65
N ASP A 61 -1.31 -4.28 -29.66
CA ASP A 61 -0.04 -4.39 -30.38
C ASP A 61 0.85 -5.53 -29.81
N TYR A 62 0.71 -5.84 -28.51
CA TYR A 62 1.36 -7.02 -27.91
C TYR A 62 0.92 -8.35 -28.52
N PHE A 63 -0.26 -8.39 -29.13
CA PHE A 63 -0.83 -9.60 -29.74
C PHE A 63 -0.79 -9.56 -31.27
N ASP A 64 -0.33 -8.46 -31.88
CA ASP A 64 -0.35 -8.26 -33.34
C ASP A 64 0.97 -8.62 -34.04
N ILE A 65 1.82 -9.41 -33.37
CA ILE A 65 3.16 -9.83 -33.83
C ILE A 65 3.11 -10.60 -35.18
N THR A 66 1.95 -11.10 -35.61
CA THR A 66 1.79 -11.90 -36.84
C THR A 66 0.73 -11.38 -37.81
N GLY A 67 0.32 -10.11 -37.71
CA GLY A 67 -0.57 -9.47 -38.68
C GLY A 67 -2.02 -9.92 -38.58
N GLY A 68 -2.84 -9.15 -37.86
CA GLY A 68 -4.29 -9.20 -37.92
C GLY A 68 -4.98 -10.17 -36.96
N LYS A 69 -4.23 -10.77 -36.00
CA LYS A 69 -4.77 -11.75 -35.04
C LYS A 69 -4.81 -11.25 -33.59
N SER A 70 -4.60 -9.96 -33.35
CA SER A 70 -4.62 -9.37 -32.00
C SER A 70 -5.82 -9.79 -31.14
N SER A 71 -7.05 -9.70 -31.68
CA SER A 71 -8.26 -10.06 -30.91
C SER A 71 -8.29 -11.55 -30.52
N ARG A 72 -7.72 -12.44 -31.34
CA ARG A 72 -7.61 -13.86 -31.02
C ARG A 72 -6.59 -14.10 -29.92
N GLY A 73 -5.44 -13.41 -29.98
CA GLY A 73 -4.43 -13.44 -28.94
C GLY A 73 -5.00 -12.95 -27.60
N TYR A 74 -5.68 -11.80 -27.62
CA TYR A 74 -6.32 -11.24 -26.43
C TYR A 74 -7.41 -12.17 -25.85
N LYS A 75 -8.23 -12.79 -26.71
CA LYS A 75 -9.24 -13.77 -26.28
C LYS A 75 -8.61 -14.96 -25.56
N LYS A 76 -7.52 -15.52 -26.11
CA LYS A 76 -6.77 -16.61 -25.46
C LYS A 76 -6.20 -16.15 -24.11
N PHE A 77 -5.62 -14.95 -24.09
CA PHE A 77 -5.07 -14.34 -22.89
C PHE A 77 -6.12 -14.12 -21.78
N MET A 78 -7.37 -13.73 -22.12
CA MET A 78 -8.47 -13.68 -21.15
C MET A 78 -8.89 -15.07 -20.67
N ALA A 79 -9.02 -16.04 -21.57
CA ALA A 79 -9.43 -17.40 -21.22
C ALA A 79 -8.44 -18.06 -20.23
N GLU A 80 -7.14 -17.83 -20.41
CA GLU A 80 -6.12 -18.27 -19.46
C GLU A 80 -6.30 -17.64 -18.07
N GLY A 81 -6.70 -16.38 -18.00
CA GLY A 81 -6.96 -15.67 -16.73
C GLY A 81 -8.27 -16.04 -16.03
N ILE A 82 -9.20 -16.67 -16.76
CA ILE A 82 -10.42 -17.28 -16.21
C ILE A 82 -10.11 -18.69 -15.70
N ALA A 83 -9.35 -19.47 -16.47
CA ALA A 83 -9.01 -20.85 -16.13
C ALA A 83 -7.99 -20.96 -14.99
N LYS A 84 -7.06 -20.01 -14.89
CA LYS A 84 -6.04 -19.96 -13.85
C LYS A 84 -6.44 -18.91 -12.81
N ASP A 85 -6.34 -19.25 -11.53
CA ASP A 85 -6.50 -18.30 -10.44
C ASP A 85 -5.26 -17.40 -10.33
N ILE A 86 -5.09 -16.52 -11.32
CA ILE A 86 -3.92 -15.64 -11.42
C ILE A 86 -4.05 -14.55 -10.35
N PRO A 87 -3.06 -14.42 -9.44
CA PRO A 87 -3.06 -13.41 -8.39
C PRO A 87 -3.26 -12.00 -8.94
N SER A 88 -3.92 -11.15 -8.16
CA SER A 88 -4.12 -9.77 -8.56
C SER A 88 -2.77 -9.06 -8.77
N PRO A 89 -2.58 -8.31 -9.88
CA PRO A 89 -1.39 -7.48 -10.04
C PRO A 89 -1.27 -6.45 -8.91
N LEU A 90 -2.38 -6.10 -8.25
CA LEU A 90 -2.39 -5.22 -7.08
C LEU A 90 -1.70 -5.81 -5.86
N GLU A 91 -1.54 -7.13 -5.77
CA GLU A 91 -0.83 -7.76 -4.65
C GLU A 91 0.63 -7.31 -4.58
N ARG A 92 1.25 -7.06 -5.75
CA ARG A 92 2.62 -6.53 -5.85
C ARG A 92 2.75 -5.08 -5.41
N GLY A 93 1.65 -4.34 -5.30
CA GLY A 93 1.60 -2.95 -4.83
C GLY A 93 1.08 -2.80 -3.40
N LYS A 94 0.87 -3.90 -2.66
CA LYS A 94 0.48 -3.87 -1.25
C LYS A 94 1.52 -3.07 -0.46
N GLY A 95 1.07 -2.04 0.27
CA GLY A 95 1.92 -1.18 1.11
C GLY A 95 2.49 0.07 0.42
N THR A 96 2.29 0.27 -0.88
CA THR A 96 2.65 1.53 -1.57
C THR A 96 1.50 2.11 -2.39
N GLY A 97 0.51 1.28 -2.76
CA GLY A 97 -0.51 1.67 -3.74
C GLY A 97 0.03 1.84 -5.17
N ILE A 98 1.32 1.52 -5.38
CA ILE A 98 2.03 1.64 -6.64
C ILE A 98 2.61 0.29 -6.98
N ILE A 99 2.28 -0.23 -8.15
CA ILE A 99 2.80 -1.50 -8.64
C ILE A 99 3.83 -1.19 -9.71
N ALA A 100 5.10 -1.22 -9.33
CA ALA A 100 6.21 -0.99 -10.24
C ALA A 100 7.49 -1.63 -9.68
N GLU A 101 8.56 -1.61 -10.47
CA GLU A 101 9.88 -2.01 -9.99
C GLU A 101 10.36 -1.07 -8.87
N LYS A 102 11.19 -1.59 -7.96
CA LYS A 102 11.69 -0.85 -6.77
C LYS A 102 12.26 0.52 -7.14
N LYS A 103 13.01 0.60 -8.25
CA LYS A 103 13.59 1.85 -8.75
C LYS A 103 12.53 2.90 -9.06
N PHE A 104 11.46 2.52 -9.75
CA PHE A 104 10.36 3.43 -10.07
C PHE A 104 9.56 3.85 -8.84
N ILE A 105 9.34 2.91 -7.90
CA ILE A 105 8.72 3.25 -6.61
C ILE A 105 9.55 4.32 -5.89
N GLU A 106 10.87 4.18 -5.88
CA GLU A 106 11.79 5.14 -5.26
C GLU A 106 11.78 6.50 -5.98
N GLU A 107 11.77 6.52 -7.32
CA GLU A 107 11.63 7.74 -8.12
C GLU A 107 10.34 8.48 -7.78
N ILE A 108 9.21 7.77 -7.69
CA ILE A 108 7.92 8.35 -7.30
C ILE A 108 7.96 8.83 -5.85
N LYS A 109 8.52 8.06 -4.91
CA LYS A 109 8.70 8.49 -3.52
C LYS A 109 9.51 9.78 -3.42
N GLN A 110 10.57 9.94 -4.22
CA GLN A 110 11.37 11.16 -4.25
C GLN A 110 10.62 12.34 -4.89
N LEU A 111 9.87 12.10 -5.96
CA LEU A 111 9.10 13.13 -6.66
C LEU A 111 8.02 13.73 -5.75
N PHE A 112 7.27 12.88 -5.04
CA PHE A 112 6.16 13.31 -4.18
C PHE A 112 6.60 13.61 -2.74
N GLY A 113 7.65 12.98 -2.23
CA GLY A 113 8.20 13.24 -0.89
C GLY A 113 8.86 14.61 -0.73
N LYS A 114 9.32 15.23 -1.82
CA LYS A 114 9.93 16.57 -1.82
C LYS A 114 8.90 17.71 -1.77
N ASN A 115 7.65 17.47 -2.18
CA ASN A 115 6.62 18.50 -2.26
C ASN A 115 5.91 18.72 -0.91
N ARG A 116 6.55 19.49 -0.02
CA ARG A 116 6.03 19.87 1.32
C ARG A 116 4.63 20.52 1.30
N LYS A 117 4.18 21.10 0.18
CA LYS A 117 2.86 21.73 0.04
C LYS A 117 1.70 20.72 0.02
N ALA A 118 1.92 19.45 -0.38
CA ALA A 118 0.91 18.40 -0.37
C ALA A 118 0.61 17.83 1.03
N ARG A 119 1.44 18.14 2.03
CA ARG A 119 1.31 17.64 3.42
C ARG A 119 0.02 18.07 4.13
N LYS A 120 -0.70 19.08 3.63
CA LYS A 120 -1.96 19.53 4.25
C LYS A 120 -3.12 18.55 4.06
N SER A 121 -3.04 17.60 3.13
CA SER A 121 -4.12 16.66 2.80
C SER A 121 -3.88 15.23 3.31
N HIS A 122 -2.97 15.01 4.28
CA HIS A 122 -2.78 13.67 4.90
C HIS A 122 -4.04 13.09 5.55
N ARG A 123 -5.06 13.92 5.81
CA ARG A 123 -6.37 13.46 6.30
C ARG A 123 -7.22 12.85 5.18
N GLU A 124 -7.09 13.34 3.95
CA GLU A 124 -7.89 12.92 2.79
C GLU A 124 -7.15 11.92 1.90
N GLN A 125 -5.82 11.81 2.05
CA GLN A 125 -4.96 10.94 1.25
C GLN A 125 -4.16 9.95 2.12
N PRO A 126 -4.83 8.94 2.72
CA PRO A 126 -4.17 7.96 3.59
C PRO A 126 -3.11 7.13 2.87
N ALA A 127 -3.25 6.88 1.57
CA ALA A 127 -2.27 6.14 0.76
C ALA A 127 -0.88 6.81 0.73
N LEU A 128 -0.80 8.14 0.87
CA LEU A 128 0.49 8.83 0.96
C LEU A 128 1.26 8.48 2.23
N ARG A 129 0.58 8.08 3.32
CA ARG A 129 1.24 7.66 4.56
C ARG A 129 2.02 6.38 4.37
N GLU A 130 1.48 5.45 3.58
CA GLU A 130 2.13 4.19 3.23
C GLU A 130 3.43 4.42 2.46
N LEU A 131 3.42 5.37 1.51
CA LEU A 131 4.61 5.76 0.75
C LEU A 131 5.69 6.44 1.60
N GLU A 132 5.29 7.15 2.65
CA GLU A 132 6.19 7.84 3.58
C GLU A 132 6.71 6.95 4.71
N LYS A 133 6.31 5.68 4.80
CA LYS A 133 6.86 4.77 5.81
C LYS A 133 8.34 4.56 5.55
N ALA A 134 9.14 4.94 6.54
CA ALA A 134 10.56 4.68 6.58
C ALA A 134 10.83 3.24 7.04
N MET A 135 9.96 2.69 7.91
CA MET A 135 10.14 1.37 8.50
C MET A 135 8.79 0.66 8.68
N ILE A 136 8.81 -0.68 8.68
CA ILE A 136 7.65 -1.49 9.00
C ILE A 136 7.42 -1.46 10.53
N PRO A 137 6.18 -1.29 11.03
CA PRO A 137 5.90 -1.19 12.47
C PRO A 137 6.52 -2.29 13.34
N GLU A 138 6.42 -3.56 12.94
CA GLU A 138 6.97 -4.68 13.71
C GLU A 138 8.51 -4.71 13.70
N GLU A 139 9.15 -4.35 12.59
CA GLU A 139 10.61 -4.21 12.53
C GLU A 139 11.11 -3.10 13.47
N LEU A 140 10.37 -1.97 13.51
CA LEU A 140 10.68 -0.88 14.43
C LEU A 140 10.53 -1.32 15.89
N ILE A 141 9.45 -2.03 16.22
CA ILE A 141 9.24 -2.54 17.58
C ILE A 141 10.39 -3.45 17.98
N ASN A 142 10.73 -4.45 17.15
CA ASN A 142 11.80 -5.39 17.45
C ASN A 142 13.16 -4.70 17.63
N SER A 143 13.49 -3.77 16.72
CA SER A 143 14.72 -2.98 16.80
C SER A 143 14.74 -2.12 18.08
N TYR A 144 13.60 -1.51 18.42
CA TYR A 144 13.48 -0.70 19.63
C TYR A 144 13.68 -1.54 20.90
N LEU A 145 13.05 -2.71 20.99
CA LEU A 145 13.16 -3.64 22.12
C LEU A 145 14.61 -4.03 22.38
N GLN A 146 15.34 -4.38 21.31
CA GLN A 146 16.77 -4.68 21.38
C GLN A 146 17.60 -3.50 21.90
N LEU A 147 17.28 -2.29 21.45
CA LEU A 147 18.02 -1.08 21.85
C LEU A 147 17.78 -0.65 23.30
N VAL A 148 16.62 -0.96 23.87
CA VAL A 148 16.29 -0.62 25.25
C VAL A 148 16.50 -1.77 26.23
N HIS A 149 16.87 -2.96 25.72
CA HIS A 149 17.04 -4.20 26.49
C HIS A 149 15.81 -4.54 27.34
N LYS A 150 14.63 -4.52 26.70
CA LYS A 150 13.35 -4.84 27.35
C LYS A 150 12.51 -5.74 26.47
N ASP A 151 11.66 -6.53 27.13
CA ASP A 151 10.68 -7.36 26.47
C ASP A 151 9.39 -6.59 26.16
N ARG A 152 8.61 -7.11 25.21
CA ARG A 152 7.38 -6.45 24.74
C ARG A 152 6.34 -6.36 25.85
N GLU A 153 6.27 -7.39 26.69
CA GLU A 153 5.38 -7.52 27.84
C GLU A 153 5.69 -6.43 28.86
N GLU A 154 6.97 -6.16 29.14
CA GLU A 154 7.39 -5.13 30.07
C GLU A 154 6.99 -3.72 29.60
N LEU A 155 7.08 -3.48 28.30
CA LEU A 155 6.71 -2.20 27.67
C LEU A 155 5.21 -2.01 27.53
N THR A 156 4.45 -3.09 27.35
CA THR A 156 2.99 -3.04 27.14
C THR A 156 2.17 -3.22 28.41
N ALA A 157 2.80 -3.60 29.52
CA ALA A 157 2.18 -3.74 30.84
C ALA A 157 1.29 -2.54 31.21
N LYS A 158 0.08 -2.84 31.72
CA LYS A 158 -0.89 -1.84 32.16
C LYS A 158 -0.42 -1.17 33.46
N GLY A 159 -0.84 0.08 33.68
CA GLY A 159 -0.57 0.83 34.91
C GLY A 159 0.80 1.52 35.00
N LYS A 160 1.77 1.22 34.12
CA LYS A 160 3.07 1.90 34.09
C LYS A 160 3.08 3.04 33.06
N GLN A 161 3.23 4.29 33.53
CA GLN A 161 3.56 5.42 32.67
C GLN A 161 5.06 5.45 32.35
N SER A 162 5.53 4.53 31.50
CA SER A 162 6.95 4.47 31.14
C SER A 162 7.30 5.48 30.03
N SER A 163 8.42 6.19 30.21
CA SER A 163 9.01 7.02 29.16
C SER A 163 9.35 6.18 27.93
N ASP A 164 9.82 4.94 28.13
CA ASP A 164 10.16 4.04 27.03
C ASP A 164 8.97 3.67 26.15
N ARG A 165 7.78 3.41 26.73
CA ARG A 165 6.59 3.13 25.93
C ARG A 165 6.14 4.37 25.17
N ALA A 166 6.22 5.54 25.80
CA ALA A 166 5.88 6.80 25.13
C ALA A 166 6.87 7.11 23.98
N MET A 167 8.17 6.83 24.16
CA MET A 167 9.17 6.96 23.09
C MET A 167 8.87 6.00 21.94
N LEU A 168 8.54 4.74 22.22
CA LEU A 168 8.13 3.78 21.18
C LEU A 168 6.91 4.27 20.40
N MET A 169 5.88 4.80 21.08
CA MET A 169 4.72 5.42 20.43
C MET A 169 5.12 6.59 19.52
N GLU A 170 6.04 7.44 19.96
CA GLU A 170 6.54 8.57 19.17
C GLU A 170 7.29 8.09 17.92
N MET A 171 8.12 7.06 18.05
CA MET A 171 8.89 6.51 16.92
C MET A 171 7.98 5.83 15.89
N LEU A 172 7.00 5.02 16.35
CA LEU A 172 5.99 4.42 15.48
C LEU A 172 5.19 5.46 14.70
N TYR A 173 4.80 6.54 15.37
CA TYR A 173 4.08 7.64 14.72
C TYR A 173 4.94 8.33 13.64
N ARG A 174 6.23 8.58 13.93
CA ARG A 174 7.10 9.35 13.03
C ARG A 174 7.65 8.53 11.86
N PHE A 175 8.11 7.31 12.13
CA PHE A 175 8.82 6.48 11.14
C PHE A 175 7.89 5.55 10.38
N CYS A 176 6.84 5.05 11.05
CA CYS A 176 5.91 4.12 10.43
C CYS A 176 4.61 4.78 9.98
N LYS A 177 4.43 6.09 10.25
CA LYS A 177 3.26 6.89 9.81
C LYS A 177 1.89 6.31 10.18
N ILE A 178 1.85 5.44 11.18
CA ILE A 178 0.62 4.82 11.67
C ILE A 178 -0.11 5.73 12.65
N THR A 179 -1.41 5.53 12.74
CA THR A 179 -2.35 6.32 13.54
C THR A 179 -2.27 5.97 15.03
N GLN A 180 -2.77 6.85 15.90
CA GLN A 180 -2.83 6.60 17.34
C GLN A 180 -3.65 5.34 17.68
N PRO A 181 -4.82 5.06 17.05
CA PRO A 181 -5.51 3.80 17.23
C PRO A 181 -4.68 2.58 16.81
N GLU A 182 -3.94 2.63 15.70
CA GLU A 182 -3.08 1.53 15.25
C GLU A 182 -1.93 1.28 16.22
N ILE A 183 -1.27 2.34 16.69
CA ILE A 183 -0.24 2.25 17.73
C ILE A 183 -0.82 1.62 19.00
N GLY A 184 -2.02 2.04 19.39
CA GLY A 184 -2.70 1.50 20.56
C GLY A 184 -2.99 0.01 20.44
N LYS A 185 -3.45 -0.46 19.27
CA LYS A 185 -3.65 -1.88 18.97
C LYS A 185 -2.34 -2.67 19.05
N LEU A 186 -1.26 -2.17 18.45
CA LEU A 186 0.06 -2.85 18.44
C LEU A 186 0.68 -2.98 19.83
N LEU A 187 0.41 -2.03 20.72
CA LEU A 187 1.03 -1.93 22.04
C LEU A 187 0.10 -2.40 23.18
N GLY A 188 -0.74 -3.41 22.92
CA GLY A 188 -1.54 -4.07 23.96
C GLY A 188 -2.94 -3.49 24.19
N GLY A 189 -3.57 -2.98 23.13
CA GLY A 189 -4.97 -2.54 23.17
C GLY A 189 -5.20 -1.25 23.94
N ILE A 190 -4.33 -0.26 23.74
CA ILE A 190 -4.44 1.07 24.37
C ILE A 190 -5.40 1.95 23.56
N ASP A 191 -6.20 2.75 24.25
CA ASP A 191 -7.04 3.75 23.58
C ASP A 191 -6.21 4.85 22.90
N TYR A 192 -6.73 5.38 21.78
CA TYR A 192 -6.05 6.41 21.00
C TYR A 192 -5.76 7.68 21.81
N SER A 193 -6.66 8.04 22.74
CA SER A 193 -6.50 9.22 23.60
C SER A 193 -5.31 9.05 24.55
N ALA A 194 -5.11 7.85 25.09
CA ALA A 194 -3.97 7.54 25.95
C ALA A 194 -2.64 7.56 25.17
N VAL A 195 -2.62 7.09 23.92
CA VAL A 195 -1.45 7.22 23.03
C VAL A 195 -1.14 8.70 22.77
N SER A 196 -2.16 9.51 22.45
CA SER A 196 -2.00 10.94 22.21
C SER A 196 -1.44 11.68 23.44
N GLN A 197 -2.01 11.41 24.62
CA GLN A 197 -1.55 12.03 25.88
C GLN A 197 -0.16 11.56 26.30
N ALA A 198 0.19 10.29 26.09
CA ALA A 198 1.54 9.77 26.38
C ALA A 198 2.60 10.49 25.54
N ARG A 199 2.36 10.64 24.22
CA ARG A 199 3.26 11.36 23.31
C ARG A 199 3.37 12.85 23.67
N LYS A 200 2.25 13.52 24.00
CA LYS A 200 2.26 14.92 24.46
C LYS A 200 3.09 15.10 25.72
N ARG A 201 2.89 14.23 26.72
CA ARG A 201 3.67 14.26 27.98
C ARG A 201 5.14 13.94 27.76
N LEU A 202 5.47 13.04 26.84
CA LEU A 202 6.86 12.76 26.47
C LEU A 202 7.56 14.02 25.95
N HIS A 203 6.92 14.78 25.06
CA HIS A 203 7.50 16.01 24.52
C HIS A 203 7.83 17.01 25.63
N ILE A 204 6.89 17.24 26.55
CA ILE A 204 7.11 18.12 27.71
C ILE A 204 8.26 17.59 28.59
N LYS A 205 8.34 16.27 28.82
CA LYS A 205 9.43 15.68 29.60
C LYS A 205 10.80 15.84 28.92
N ILE A 206 10.88 15.64 27.60
CA ILE A 206 12.13 15.81 26.83
C ILE A 206 12.66 17.24 26.91
N GLU A 207 11.78 18.24 27.01
CA GLU A 207 12.20 19.64 27.16
C GLU A 207 12.82 19.92 28.54
N ASN A 208 12.37 19.21 29.57
CA ASN A 208 12.75 19.45 30.96
C ASN A 208 13.79 18.44 31.52
N ASP A 209 14.10 17.38 30.78
CA ASP A 209 15.03 16.32 31.19
C ASP A 209 16.11 16.11 30.10
N PRO A 210 17.32 16.66 30.29
CA PRO A 210 18.43 16.53 29.34
C PRO A 210 18.86 15.08 29.09
N GLU A 211 18.81 14.22 30.12
CA GLU A 211 19.20 12.81 29.99
C GLU A 211 18.18 12.03 29.16
N LEU A 212 16.89 12.27 29.42
CA LEU A 212 15.83 11.70 28.59
C LEU A 212 15.92 12.19 27.14
N LYS A 213 16.23 13.47 26.91
CA LYS A 213 16.43 14.04 25.57
C LYS A 213 17.60 13.37 24.85
N LYS A 214 18.72 13.16 25.55
CA LYS A 214 19.90 12.47 25.02
C LYS A 214 19.55 11.02 24.64
N LYS A 215 18.85 10.30 25.52
CA LYS A 215 18.36 8.94 25.25
C LYS A 215 17.44 8.89 24.03
N PHE A 216 16.47 9.79 23.94
CA PHE A 216 15.52 9.88 22.82
C PHE A 216 16.25 10.11 21.50
N ASN A 217 17.18 11.08 21.46
CA ASN A 217 17.94 11.39 20.25
C ASN A 217 18.86 10.23 19.82
N ALA A 218 19.48 9.54 20.78
CA ALA A 218 20.32 8.37 20.49
C ALA A 218 19.49 7.23 19.88
N LEU A 219 18.33 6.92 20.45
CA LEU A 219 17.40 5.91 19.90
C LEU A 219 16.92 6.31 18.50
N GLN A 220 16.54 7.58 18.32
CA GLN A 220 16.11 8.10 17.02
C GLN A 220 17.21 7.98 15.95
N SER A 221 18.45 8.30 16.29
CA SER A 221 19.59 8.20 15.38
C SER A 221 19.88 6.75 14.98
N LYS A 222 19.87 5.83 15.94
CA LYS A 222 20.08 4.39 15.66
C LYS A 222 18.99 3.83 14.75
N LEU A 223 17.72 4.09 15.06
CA LEU A 223 16.60 3.64 14.23
C LEU A 223 16.63 4.22 12.81
N ARG A 224 17.06 5.49 12.65
CA ARG A 224 17.23 6.08 11.32
C ARG A 224 18.30 5.41 10.47
N LYS A 225 19.35 4.86 11.08
CA LYS A 225 20.40 4.13 10.35
C LYS A 225 19.97 2.71 9.94
N MET A 226 18.92 2.19 10.56
CA MET A 226 18.35 0.87 10.28
C MET A 226 17.20 0.93 9.27
N SER A 227 16.74 2.14 8.93
CA SER A 227 15.74 2.45 7.90
C SER A 227 16.41 2.66 6.55
#